data_AF-A0A9E6RX11-F1
#
_entry.id   AF-A0A9E6RX11-F1
#
_cell.length_a   1.000
_cell.length_b   1.000
_cell.length_c   1.000
_cell.angle_alpha   90.00
_cell.angle_beta   90.00
_cell.angle_gamma   90.00
#
_symmetry.space_group_name_H-M   'P 1'
#
loop_
_entity.id
_entity.type
_entity.pdbx_description
1 polymer ?
#
loop_
_entity_poly.entity_id
_entity_poly.type
_entity_poly.pdbx_seq_one_letter_code
_entity_poly.pdbx_strand_id
1 'polypeptide(L)' 'MVSAELLNTLHTLSRADKLYIMQVLISELAQEETNLIKPDQSYPVWSPDYAFDAANTLLEVLQASKSQNND' A
#
# COMPACT_ATOMS: atom_id res chain seq x y z
N MET A 1 -11.30 -20.15 -2.88
CA MET A 1 -10.12 -20.33 -2.00
C MET A 1 -8.95 -20.79 -2.86
N VAL A 2 -7.73 -20.29 -2.61
CA VAL A 2 -6.53 -20.73 -3.34
C VAL A 2 -6.25 -22.20 -3.05
N SER A 3 -5.91 -23.00 -4.07
CA SER A 3 -5.66 -24.44 -3.87
C SER A 3 -4.35 -24.67 -3.09
N ALA A 4 -4.35 -25.70 -2.24
CA ALA A 4 -3.16 -26.07 -1.47
C ALA A 4 -1.99 -26.49 -2.38
N GLU A 5 -2.30 -27.12 -3.52
CA GLU A 5 -1.32 -27.50 -4.54
C GLU A 5 -0.61 -26.29 -5.16
N LEU A 6 -1.36 -25.22 -5.46
CA LEU A 6 -0.80 -23.98 -5.98
C LEU A 6 0.10 -23.32 -4.94
N LEU A 7 -0.32 -23.27 -3.68
CA LEU A 7 0.52 -22.72 -2.60
C LEU A 7 1.82 -23.51 -2.45
N ASN A 8 1.76 -24.84 -2.45
CA ASN A 8 2.94 -25.68 -2.37
C ASN A 8 3.90 -25.42 -3.55
N THR A 9 3.35 -25.28 -4.76
CA THR A 9 4.13 -24.95 -5.96
C THR A 9 4.80 -23.59 -5.84
N LEU A 10 4.08 -22.57 -5.37
CA LEU A 10 4.64 -21.24 -5.16
C LEU A 10 5.73 -21.26 -4.07
N HIS A 11 5.62 -22.11 -3.05
CA HIS A 11 6.62 -22.20 -1.99
C HIS A 11 7.96 -22.77 -2.46
N THR A 12 7.98 -23.66 -3.46
CA THR A 12 9.23 -24.25 -3.99
C THR A 12 10.05 -23.28 -4.85
N LEU A 13 9.45 -22.19 -5.30
CA LEU A 13 10.11 -21.19 -6.15
C LEU A 13 11.23 -20.44 -5.41
N SER A 14 12.22 -19.99 -6.19
CA SER A 14 13.26 -19.08 -5.69
C SER A 14 12.65 -17.74 -5.27
N ARG A 15 13.38 -16.96 -4.46
CA ARG A 15 12.93 -15.62 -4.08
C ARG A 15 12.72 -14.70 -5.29
N ALA A 16 13.57 -14.82 -6.32
CA ALA A 16 13.47 -14.02 -7.53
C ALA A 16 12.19 -14.37 -8.32
N ASP A 17 11.90 -15.66 -8.49
CA ASP A 17 10.72 -16.10 -9.23
C ASP A 17 9.42 -15.74 -8.51
N LYS A 18 9.40 -15.83 -7.17
CA LYS A 18 8.26 -15.37 -6.37
C LYS A 18 7.97 -13.88 -6.59
N LEU A 19 9.01 -13.05 -6.54
CA LEU A 19 8.86 -11.61 -6.78
C LEU A 19 8.42 -11.31 -8.21
N TYR A 20 8.91 -12.05 -9.19
CA TYR A 20 8.51 -11.91 -10.58
C TYR A 20 7.02 -12.25 -10.77
N ILE A 21 6.55 -13.37 -10.21
CA ILE A 21 5.11 -13.73 -10.26
C ILE A 21 4.26 -12.66 -9.58
N MET A 22 4.67 -12.16 -8.42
CA MET A 22 3.94 -11.07 -7.76
C MET A 22 3.85 -9.84 -8.66
N GLN A 23 4.94 -9.46 -9.32
CA GLN A 23 4.95 -8.31 -10.23
C GLN A 23 3.99 -8.50 -11.42
N VAL A 24 3.96 -9.70 -12.02
CA VAL A 24 3.03 -10.02 -13.11
C VAL A 24 1.59 -9.88 -12.62
N LEU A 25 1.22 -10.56 -11.52
CA LEU A 25 -0.13 -10.54 -10.97
C LEU A 25 -0.58 -9.13 -10.56
N ILE A 26 0.29 -8.35 -9.92
CA ILE A 26 0.00 -6.96 -9.55
C ILE A 26 -0.25 -6.11 -10.80
N SER A 27 0.54 -6.32 -11.86
CA SER A 27 0.39 -5.57 -13.11
C SER A 27 -0.92 -5.92 -13.83
N GLU A 28 -1.32 -7.19 -13.81
CA GLU A 28 -2.60 -7.64 -14.37
C GLU A 28 -3.78 -7.02 -13.60
N LEU A 29 -3.76 -7.08 -12.27
CA LEU A 29 -4.78 -6.46 -11.43
C LEU A 29 -4.90 -4.95 -11.68
N ALA A 30 -3.78 -4.25 -11.80
CA ALA A 30 -3.77 -2.82 -12.12
C ALA A 30 -4.35 -2.50 -13.52
N GLN A 31 -4.23 -3.41 -14.49
CA GLN A 31 -4.85 -3.26 -15.81
C GLN A 31 -6.35 -3.55 -15.79
N GLU A 32 -6.79 -4.53 -14.99
CA GLU A 32 -8.22 -4.79 -14.75
C GLU A 32 -8.91 -3.61 -14.03
N GLU A 33 -8.13 -2.85 -13.24
CA GLU A 33 -8.53 -1.62 -12.56
C GLU A 33 -8.60 -0.37 -13.46
N THR A 34 -8.69 -0.53 -14.78
CA THR A 34 -8.81 0.57 -15.77
C THR A 34 -10.02 1.49 -15.57
N ASN A 35 -10.93 1.18 -14.63
CA ASN A 35 -12.10 1.98 -14.27
C ASN A 35 -12.13 2.45 -12.80
N LEU A 36 -10.99 2.55 -12.10
CA LEU A 36 -10.95 3.09 -10.73
C LEU A 36 -11.44 4.54 -10.66
N ILE A 37 -11.09 5.34 -11.67
CA ILE A 37 -11.54 6.72 -11.83
C ILE A 37 -12.70 6.72 -12.83
N LYS A 38 -13.91 6.86 -12.32
CA LYS A 38 -15.09 6.99 -13.16
C LYS A 38 -15.14 8.39 -13.76
N PRO A 39 -15.47 8.53 -15.05
CA PRO A 39 -15.78 9.84 -15.62
C PRO A 39 -16.91 10.49 -14.82
N ASP A 40 -16.85 11.82 -14.69
CA ASP A 40 -17.83 12.65 -13.98
C ASP A 40 -17.95 12.42 -12.46
N GLN A 41 -17.02 11.66 -11.86
CA GLN A 41 -16.95 11.48 -10.41
C GLN A 41 -15.89 12.39 -9.81
N SER A 42 -16.28 13.21 -8.82
CA SER A 42 -15.35 14.03 -8.05
C SER A 42 -14.68 13.14 -6.99
N TYR A 43 -13.35 13.02 -7.07
CA TYR A 43 -12.54 12.36 -6.06
C TYR A 43 -11.97 13.43 -5.14
N PRO A 44 -11.97 13.23 -3.80
CA PRO A 44 -11.32 14.17 -2.91
C PRO A 44 -9.86 14.32 -3.35
N VAL A 45 -9.41 15.56 -3.53
CA VAL A 45 -7.99 15.85 -3.71
C VAL A 45 -7.36 15.68 -2.33
N TRP A 46 -6.64 14.59 -2.12
CA TRP A 46 -5.81 14.41 -0.93
C TRP A 46 -4.55 15.26 -1.10
N SER A 47 -4.70 16.59 -1.07
CA SER A 47 -3.54 17.48 -1.00
C SER A 47 -3.04 17.54 0.44
N PRO A 48 -1.72 17.58 0.65
CA PRO A 48 -1.15 17.78 1.98
C PRO A 48 -1.66 19.04 2.69
N ASP A 49 -2.09 20.06 1.93
CA ASP A 49 -2.60 21.34 2.46
C ASP A 49 -3.87 21.20 3.32
N TYR A 50 -4.67 20.16 3.08
CA TYR A 50 -5.90 19.89 3.86
C TYR A 50 -5.78 18.67 4.77
N ALA A 51 -4.58 18.08 4.89
CA ALA A 51 -4.33 16.91 5.73
C ALA A 51 -4.03 17.31 7.19
N PHE A 52 -4.86 18.16 7.78
CA PHE A 52 -4.65 18.72 9.12
C PHE A 52 -4.51 17.63 10.19
N ASP A 53 -5.32 16.57 10.12
CA ASP A 53 -5.27 15.46 11.08
C ASP A 53 -3.96 14.68 10.98
N ALA A 54 -3.44 14.48 9.76
CA ALA A 54 -2.15 13.84 9.55
C ALA A 54 -0.99 14.72 10.04
N ALA A 55 -1.05 16.03 9.77
CA ALA A 55 -0.07 16.99 10.28
C ALA A 55 -0.06 17.06 11.82
N ASN A 56 -1.24 17.04 12.44
CA ASN A 56 -1.38 17.01 13.90
C ASN A 56 -0.80 15.72 14.49
N THR A 57 -1.10 14.57 13.87
CA THR A 57 -0.55 13.27 14.28
C THR A 57 0.99 13.28 14.24
N LEU A 58 1.59 13.82 13.19
CA LEU A 58 3.05 13.94 13.08
C LEU A 58 3.65 14.86 14.16
N LEU A 59 2.93 15.93 14.53
CA LEU A 59 3.35 16.86 15.58
C LEU A 59 3.32 16.20 16.96
N GLU A 60 2.28 15.44 17.27
CA GLU A 60 2.17 14.67 18.52
C GLU A 60 3.30 13.64 18.66
N VAL A 61 3.61 12.90 17.58
CA VAL A 61 4.73 11.95 17.56
C VAL A 61 6.09 12.66 17.77
N LEU A 62 6.29 13.82 17.15
CA LEU A 62 7.48 14.64 17.35
C LEU A 62 7.63 15.13 18.80
N GLN A 63 6.52 15.50 19.44
CA GLN A 63 6.53 15.91 20.84
C GLN A 63 6.83 14.73 21.77
N ALA A 64 6.18 13.59 21.54
CA ALA A 64 6.41 12.37 22.31
C ALA A 64 7.89 11.91 22.23
N SER A 65 8.48 11.95 21.03
CA SER A 65 9.90 11.60 20.84
C SER A 65 10.87 12.61 21.47
N LYS A 66 10.54 13.90 21.51
CA LYS A 66 11.35 14.89 22.26
C LYS A 66 11.32 14.64 23.77
N SER A 67 10.17 14.29 24.31
CA SER A 67 10.04 13.96 25.74
C SER A 67 10.82 12.70 26.11
N GLN A 68 10.90 11.71 25.22
CA GLN A 68 11.69 10.49 25.46
C GLN A 68 13.21 10.65 25.32
N ASN A 69 13.69 11.72 24.67
CA ASN A 69 15.12 12.01 24.52
C ASN A 69 15.68 12.96 25.60
N ASN A 70 14.83 13.40 26.55
CA ASN A 70 15.21 14.31 27.64
C ASN A 70 15.24 13.61 29.02
N ASP A 71 15.12 12.28 29.05
CA ASP A 71 15.43 11.40 30.18
C ASP A 71 16.72 10.60 29.87
#